data_AF-A0A561WR35-F1
#
_entry.id   AF-A0A561WR35-F1
#
_cell.length_a   1.000
_cell.length_b   1.000
_cell.length_c   1.000
_cell.angle_alpha   90.00
_cell.angle_beta   90.00
_cell.angle_gamma   90.00
#
_symmetry.space_group_name_H-M   'P 1'
#
loop_
_entity.id
_entity.type
_entity.pdbx_description
1 polymer ?
#
loop_
_entity_poly.entity_id
_entity_poly.type
_entity_poly.pdbx_seq_one_letter_code
_entity_poly.pdbx_strand_id
1 'polypeptide(L)'
;MTTSPIERAADQFVTALAQWRVERGMTKKQLAARMGFDPSYVSHVEGRRHKPTEDFARRAEAVLGAGGAIWQRFQEYDELRHARGSAPHRDPPVPVQWLPPGAGLVVEREIAELAYVGAAYRCRVRRSLYNAGVEPVTRYLVKVAVDRYPNDPAGSNRHHREHPLTFDEMDVQARAGEGDAAEPMRWRVKLDRDAAKEIWLLFANERGQFPLYPGERTTIEYAYTVGEQKWGQWFQRAVRLPTRSLTVRLNFPERFEPQVWGVEVSLAAEVPVRSPLERRNEGGRAIFEWSTDQPLLNARYRLEWRFRGPDAPRYDELGPPEPPTLPRASHRMRGIGIVQRGSDLLRQRARHFQLPREGPAAQETVTRLLTSLAQLEDLHEFNKGVGLAAPQIGLPVAAAVVRAPEREVEPVVLLNPRVVGESMECDEQYEGCLSFFDYRGRVRRPLRVEVEHARFDGTRVVTVFERALARLVSHEIDHLEGRLYVDRMAPDAALVPIAQYEQSGQPWDY
;
A
#
# COMPACT_ATOMS: atom_id res chain seq x y z
N MET A 1 -47.71 -20.39 -10.91
CA MET A 1 -46.46 -19.78 -10.39
C MET A 1 -45.61 -19.42 -11.59
N THR A 2 -45.52 -18.14 -11.93
CA THR A 2 -44.88 -17.66 -13.16
C THR A 2 -43.37 -17.59 -12.96
N THR A 3 -42.62 -18.52 -13.58
CA THR A 3 -41.14 -18.52 -13.60
C THR A 3 -40.62 -17.21 -14.19
N SER A 4 -39.59 -16.65 -13.58
CA SER A 4 -39.00 -15.38 -14.02
C SER A 4 -38.55 -15.46 -15.49
N PRO A 5 -38.65 -14.39 -16.29
CA PRO A 5 -38.09 -14.36 -17.65
C PRO A 5 -36.63 -14.84 -17.73
N ILE A 6 -35.82 -14.53 -16.71
CA ILE A 6 -34.41 -14.96 -16.62
C ILE A 6 -34.29 -16.46 -16.37
N GLU A 7 -35.14 -17.02 -15.50
CA GLU A 7 -35.16 -18.47 -15.23
C GLU A 7 -35.59 -19.24 -16.46
N ARG A 8 -36.58 -18.73 -17.21
CA ARG A 8 -36.99 -19.31 -18.49
C ARG A 8 -35.87 -19.28 -19.54
N ALA A 9 -35.11 -18.18 -19.62
CA ALA A 9 -33.98 -18.08 -20.54
C ALA A 9 -32.81 -19.00 -20.13
N ALA A 10 -32.54 -19.14 -18.83
CA ALA A 10 -31.57 -20.10 -18.31
C ALA A 10 -31.98 -21.54 -18.62
N ASP A 11 -33.27 -21.85 -18.49
CA ASP A 11 -33.84 -23.16 -18.82
C ASP A 11 -33.70 -23.47 -20.31
N GLN A 12 -33.95 -22.49 -21.17
CA GLN A 12 -33.79 -22.62 -22.61
C GLN A 12 -32.32 -22.85 -23.01
N PHE A 13 -31.38 -22.17 -22.35
CA PHE A 13 -29.94 -22.42 -22.55
C PHE A 13 -29.58 -23.86 -22.17
N VAL A 14 -29.96 -24.32 -20.97
CA VAL A 14 -29.66 -25.67 -20.49
C VAL A 14 -30.27 -26.73 -21.40
N THR A 15 -31.49 -26.50 -21.87
CA THR A 15 -32.20 -27.41 -22.79
C THR A 15 -31.45 -27.52 -24.12
N ALA A 16 -31.06 -26.38 -24.71
CA ALA A 16 -30.31 -26.37 -25.97
C ALA A 16 -28.96 -27.09 -25.82
N LEU A 17 -28.22 -26.81 -24.75
CA LEU A 17 -26.96 -27.48 -24.45
C LEU A 17 -27.12 -29.01 -24.33
N ALA A 18 -28.11 -29.46 -23.55
CA ALA A 18 -28.35 -30.89 -23.34
C ALA A 18 -28.76 -31.60 -24.63
N GLN A 19 -29.60 -30.96 -25.45
CA GLN A 19 -30.02 -31.47 -26.74
C GLN A 19 -28.83 -31.67 -27.68
N TRP A 20 -28.06 -30.61 -27.95
CA TRP A 20 -26.91 -30.68 -28.85
C TRP A 20 -25.83 -31.65 -28.37
N ARG A 21 -25.64 -31.75 -27.05
CA ARG A 21 -24.73 -32.76 -26.47
C ARG A 21 -25.18 -34.19 -26.79
N VAL A 22 -26.48 -34.48 -26.63
CA VAL A 22 -27.05 -35.80 -26.92
C VAL A 22 -27.03 -36.11 -28.42
N GLU A 23 -27.36 -35.14 -29.27
CA GLU A 23 -27.30 -35.29 -30.74
C GLU A 23 -25.89 -35.59 -31.25
N ARG A 24 -24.84 -35.06 -30.58
CA ARG A 24 -23.43 -35.37 -30.88
C ARG A 24 -22.92 -36.63 -30.18
N GLY A 25 -23.79 -37.40 -29.51
CA GLY A 25 -23.45 -38.64 -28.82
C GLY A 25 -22.47 -38.47 -27.67
N MET A 26 -22.37 -37.28 -27.07
CA MET A 26 -21.39 -36.99 -26.02
C MET A 26 -21.99 -37.19 -24.61
N THR A 27 -21.25 -37.89 -23.75
CA THR A 27 -21.52 -37.85 -22.30
C THR A 27 -21.15 -36.49 -21.73
N LYS A 28 -21.72 -36.12 -20.57
CA LYS A 28 -21.36 -34.87 -19.86
C LYS A 28 -19.86 -34.77 -19.60
N LYS A 29 -19.25 -35.91 -19.22
CA LYS A 29 -17.80 -36.05 -18.99
C LYS A 29 -16.98 -35.81 -20.25
N GLN A 30 -17.41 -36.33 -21.40
CA GLN A 30 -16.72 -36.13 -22.68
C GLN A 30 -16.85 -34.69 -23.17
N LEU A 31 -18.03 -34.08 -23.04
CA LEU A 31 -18.23 -32.66 -23.38
C LEU A 31 -17.34 -31.78 -22.50
N ALA A 32 -17.34 -32.01 -21.19
CA ALA A 32 -16.49 -31.29 -20.24
C ALA A 32 -15.01 -31.40 -20.64
N ALA A 33 -14.52 -32.62 -20.89
CA ALA A 33 -13.15 -32.86 -21.29
C ALA A 33 -12.77 -32.13 -22.59
N ARG A 34 -13.65 -32.11 -23.61
CA ARG A 34 -13.39 -31.40 -24.88
C ARG A 34 -13.45 -29.89 -24.75
N MET A 35 -14.24 -29.37 -23.82
CA MET A 35 -14.33 -27.95 -23.54
C MET A 35 -13.24 -27.46 -22.57
N GLY A 36 -12.53 -28.38 -21.89
CA GLY A 36 -11.52 -28.06 -20.88
C GLY A 36 -12.06 -27.83 -19.47
N PHE A 37 -13.24 -28.38 -19.15
CA PHE A 37 -13.86 -28.33 -17.82
C PHE A 37 -13.78 -29.70 -17.13
N ASP A 38 -13.84 -29.73 -15.79
CA ASP A 38 -13.95 -31.00 -15.07
C ASP A 38 -15.35 -31.62 -15.24
N PRO A 39 -15.47 -32.97 -15.19
CA PRO A 39 -16.71 -33.67 -15.52
C PRO A 39 -17.94 -33.22 -14.73
N SER A 40 -17.75 -32.64 -13.54
CA SER A 40 -18.83 -32.11 -12.70
C SER A 40 -19.47 -30.83 -13.28
N TYR A 41 -18.72 -30.02 -14.03
CA TYR A 41 -19.15 -28.69 -14.45
C TYR A 41 -20.35 -28.73 -15.40
N VAL A 42 -20.29 -29.56 -16.45
CA VAL A 42 -21.42 -29.77 -17.38
C VAL A 42 -22.63 -30.35 -16.64
N SER A 43 -22.39 -31.20 -15.63
CA SER A 43 -23.47 -31.74 -14.78
C SER A 43 -24.13 -30.65 -13.94
N HIS A 44 -23.36 -29.70 -13.42
CA HIS A 44 -23.87 -28.60 -12.61
C HIS A 44 -24.59 -27.55 -13.45
N VAL A 45 -24.12 -27.23 -14.66
CA VAL A 45 -24.82 -26.33 -15.58
C VAL A 45 -26.15 -26.97 -16.01
N GLU A 46 -26.14 -28.22 -16.47
CA GLU A 46 -27.39 -28.90 -16.84
C GLU A 46 -28.33 -29.17 -15.65
N GLY A 47 -27.75 -29.31 -14.45
CA GLY A 47 -28.47 -29.50 -13.19
C GLY A 47 -28.91 -28.21 -12.53
N ARG A 48 -28.76 -27.05 -13.18
CA ARG A 48 -29.09 -25.70 -12.66
C ARG A 48 -28.38 -25.30 -11.36
N ARG A 49 -27.31 -26.00 -11.00
CA ARG A 49 -26.44 -25.65 -9.85
C ARG A 49 -25.46 -24.54 -10.21
N HIS A 50 -25.10 -24.43 -11.48
CA HIS A 50 -24.32 -23.33 -12.02
C HIS A 50 -25.07 -22.62 -13.13
N LYS A 51 -24.93 -21.29 -13.16
CA LYS A 51 -25.45 -20.45 -14.22
C LYS A 51 -24.49 -20.51 -15.41
N PRO A 52 -25.00 -20.50 -16.65
CA PRO A 52 -24.14 -20.50 -17.82
C PRO A 52 -23.32 -19.22 -17.91
N THR A 53 -22.04 -19.37 -18.24
CA THR A 53 -21.08 -18.29 -18.46
C THR A 53 -20.75 -18.16 -19.94
N GLU A 54 -20.29 -16.99 -20.38
CA GLU A 54 -19.94 -16.74 -21.79
C GLU A 54 -18.90 -17.75 -22.32
N ASP A 55 -17.81 -17.98 -21.59
CA ASP A 55 -16.74 -18.91 -22.00
C ASP A 55 -17.28 -20.34 -22.19
N PHE A 56 -18.07 -20.82 -21.23
CA PHE A 56 -18.76 -22.10 -21.33
C PHE A 56 -19.68 -22.18 -22.55
N ALA A 57 -20.48 -21.14 -22.81
CA ALA A 57 -21.39 -21.10 -23.96
C ALA A 57 -20.62 -21.12 -25.30
N ARG A 58 -19.54 -20.33 -25.44
CA ARG A 58 -18.71 -20.29 -26.65
C ARG A 58 -17.98 -21.60 -26.90
N ARG A 59 -17.45 -22.23 -25.85
CA ARG A 59 -16.77 -23.52 -25.95
C ARG A 59 -17.74 -24.66 -26.26
N ALA A 60 -18.93 -24.65 -25.65
CA ALA A 60 -19.98 -25.60 -25.95
C ALA A 60 -20.42 -25.46 -27.42
N GLU A 61 -20.61 -24.23 -27.90
CA GLU A 61 -20.94 -23.92 -29.29
C GLU A 61 -19.88 -24.47 -30.26
N ALA A 62 -18.59 -24.20 -29.98
CA ALA A 62 -17.49 -24.67 -30.82
C ALA A 62 -17.33 -26.19 -30.80
N VAL A 63 -17.44 -26.83 -29.62
CA VAL A 63 -17.24 -28.28 -29.46
C VAL A 63 -18.42 -29.09 -30.00
N LEU A 64 -19.64 -28.59 -29.85
CA LEU A 64 -20.85 -29.26 -30.31
C LEU A 64 -21.19 -28.91 -31.77
N GLY A 65 -20.63 -27.82 -32.31
CA GLY A 65 -20.94 -27.32 -33.64
C GLY A 65 -22.43 -27.05 -33.79
N ALA A 66 -22.98 -26.20 -32.90
CA ALA A 66 -24.41 -25.97 -32.75
C ALA A 66 -24.96 -24.82 -33.64
N GLY A 67 -24.15 -24.31 -34.58
CA GLY A 67 -24.56 -23.33 -35.58
C GLY A 67 -25.03 -21.98 -35.01
N GLY A 68 -24.64 -21.65 -33.78
CA GLY A 68 -25.03 -20.44 -33.04
C GLY A 68 -26.21 -20.64 -32.09
N ALA A 69 -26.83 -21.83 -32.04
CA ALA A 69 -28.03 -22.06 -31.25
C ALA A 69 -27.76 -21.99 -29.74
N ILE A 70 -26.60 -22.45 -29.26
CA ILE A 70 -26.23 -22.37 -27.84
C ILE A 70 -25.84 -20.93 -27.50
N TRP A 71 -25.11 -20.29 -28.40
CA TRP A 71 -24.68 -18.90 -28.26
C TRP A 71 -25.86 -17.92 -28.16
N GLN A 72 -26.85 -18.06 -29.04
CA GLN A 72 -28.03 -17.20 -29.04
C GLN A 72 -28.82 -17.31 -27.72
N ARG A 73 -28.99 -18.53 -27.18
CA ARG A 73 -29.69 -18.73 -25.89
C ARG A 73 -28.92 -18.14 -24.73
N PHE A 74 -27.59 -18.16 -24.80
CA PHE A 74 -26.77 -17.48 -23.82
C PHE A 74 -26.96 -15.96 -23.90
N GLN A 75 -26.98 -15.38 -25.10
CA GLN A 75 -27.20 -13.93 -25.28
C GLN A 75 -28.56 -13.49 -24.75
N GLU A 76 -29.64 -14.22 -25.04
CA GLU A 76 -30.99 -13.94 -24.52
C GLU A 76 -31.03 -14.00 -22.98
N TYR A 77 -30.39 -15.03 -22.40
CA TYR A 77 -30.23 -15.14 -20.95
C TYR A 77 -29.44 -13.98 -20.35
N ASP A 78 -28.34 -13.59 -21.00
CA ASP A 78 -27.45 -12.54 -20.53
C ASP A 78 -28.11 -11.16 -20.64
N GLU A 79 -28.81 -10.85 -21.72
CA GLU A 79 -29.59 -9.63 -21.90
C GLU A 79 -30.65 -9.47 -20.80
N LEU A 80 -31.41 -10.54 -20.51
CA LEU A 80 -32.44 -10.52 -19.45
C LEU A 80 -31.82 -10.41 -18.05
N ARG A 81 -30.65 -11.02 -17.83
CA ARG A 81 -29.87 -10.86 -16.61
C ARG A 81 -29.43 -9.41 -16.42
N HIS A 82 -29.01 -8.73 -17.48
CA HIS A 82 -28.55 -7.34 -17.45
C HIS A 82 -29.71 -6.32 -17.39
N ALA A 83 -30.89 -6.65 -17.93
CA ALA A 83 -32.06 -5.77 -17.91
C ALA A 83 -32.69 -5.57 -16.52
N ARG A 84 -32.38 -6.41 -15.53
CA ARG A 84 -32.84 -6.28 -14.13
C ARG A 84 -31.81 -5.63 -13.19
N GLY A 85 -30.60 -5.36 -13.66
CA GLY A 85 -29.58 -4.65 -12.90
C GLY A 85 -29.65 -3.16 -13.17
N SER A 86 -29.91 -2.35 -12.16
CA SER A 86 -29.68 -0.91 -12.21
C SER A 86 -28.26 -0.62 -12.71
N ALA A 87 -28.16 0.09 -13.84
CA ALA A 87 -26.93 0.58 -14.49
C ALA A 87 -25.81 -0.46 -14.71
N PRO A 88 -25.24 -0.57 -15.92
CA PRO A 88 -23.98 -1.27 -16.07
C PRO A 88 -22.90 -0.44 -15.38
N HIS A 89 -22.57 -0.77 -14.14
CA HIS A 89 -21.20 -0.58 -13.68
C HIS A 89 -20.36 -1.58 -14.48
N ARG A 90 -20.08 -1.24 -15.74
CA ARG A 90 -18.85 -1.72 -16.39
C ARG A 90 -17.75 -1.04 -15.61
N ASP A 91 -17.32 -1.66 -14.51
CA ASP A 91 -15.98 -1.41 -14.04
C ASP A 91 -15.03 -1.69 -15.20
N PRO A 92 -14.02 -0.85 -15.40
CA PRO A 92 -13.10 -0.99 -16.51
C PRO A 92 -12.55 -2.43 -16.54
N PRO A 93 -12.34 -3.02 -17.72
CA PRO A 93 -11.58 -4.27 -17.81
C PRO A 93 -10.30 -4.09 -17.01
N VAL A 94 -9.97 -5.04 -16.12
CA VAL A 94 -8.65 -5.06 -15.48
C VAL A 94 -7.67 -5.03 -16.65
N PRO A 95 -6.85 -3.96 -16.80
CA PRO A 95 -5.97 -3.87 -17.95
C PRO A 95 -5.13 -5.14 -17.99
N VAL A 96 -4.92 -5.74 -19.16
CA VAL A 96 -4.00 -6.89 -19.30
C VAL A 96 -2.61 -6.57 -18.72
N GLN A 97 -2.29 -5.27 -18.64
CA GLN A 97 -1.12 -4.64 -18.03
C GLN A 97 -1.03 -4.80 -16.49
N TRP A 98 -2.14 -5.11 -15.80
CA TRP A 98 -2.23 -5.33 -14.35
C TRP A 98 -1.95 -6.77 -13.91
N LEU A 99 -1.91 -7.71 -14.85
CA LEU A 99 -1.66 -9.11 -14.57
C LEU A 99 -0.18 -9.41 -14.88
N PRO A 100 0.63 -9.77 -13.89
CA PRO A 100 1.92 -10.38 -14.16
C PRO A 100 1.73 -11.59 -15.11
N PRO A 101 2.67 -11.87 -16.02
CA PRO A 101 2.63 -13.08 -16.83
C PRO A 101 2.45 -14.31 -15.94
N GLY A 102 1.35 -15.06 -16.11
CA GLY A 102 1.03 -16.27 -15.34
C GLY A 102 0.13 -16.10 -14.09
N ALA A 103 -0.28 -14.87 -13.73
CA ALA A 103 -1.22 -14.66 -12.63
C ALA A 103 -2.68 -14.75 -13.11
N GLY A 104 -3.30 -15.93 -13.03
CA GLY A 104 -4.71 -16.13 -13.39
C GLY A 104 -5.72 -15.79 -12.27
N LEU A 105 -5.27 -15.55 -11.04
CA LEU A 105 -6.15 -15.39 -9.88
C LEU A 105 -6.04 -13.99 -9.27
N VAL A 106 -7.17 -13.31 -9.16
CA VAL A 106 -7.31 -11.96 -8.60
C VAL A 106 -8.05 -12.03 -7.27
N VAL A 107 -7.59 -11.27 -6.28
CA VAL A 107 -8.29 -11.06 -5.01
C VAL A 107 -9.08 -9.75 -5.12
N GLU A 108 -10.39 -9.83 -5.35
CA GLU A 108 -11.24 -8.64 -5.44
C GLU A 108 -11.38 -7.94 -4.08
N ARG A 109 -11.39 -8.71 -2.99
CA ARG A 109 -11.43 -8.16 -1.63
C ARG A 109 -10.78 -9.10 -0.65
N GLU A 110 -9.91 -8.59 0.21
CA GLU A 110 -9.37 -9.31 1.36
C GLU A 110 -9.77 -8.62 2.65
N ILE A 111 -10.31 -9.38 3.60
CA ILE A 111 -10.50 -8.95 4.99
C ILE A 111 -9.72 -9.91 5.86
N ALA A 112 -8.67 -9.41 6.52
CA ALA A 112 -7.87 -10.18 7.46
C ALA A 112 -8.07 -9.64 8.88
N GLU A 113 -8.60 -10.47 9.77
CA GLU A 113 -8.83 -10.13 11.17
C GLU A 113 -7.91 -10.95 12.08
N LEU A 114 -7.29 -10.28 13.05
CA LEU A 114 -6.58 -10.92 14.16
C LEU A 114 -7.29 -10.56 15.47
N ALA A 115 -7.86 -11.56 16.13
CA ALA A 115 -8.60 -11.39 17.37
C ALA A 115 -7.86 -12.06 18.53
N TYR A 116 -7.68 -11.36 19.65
CA TYR A 116 -7.19 -11.97 20.88
C TYR A 116 -8.36 -12.61 21.65
N VAL A 117 -8.33 -13.93 21.85
CA VAL A 117 -9.38 -14.72 22.51
C VAL A 117 -8.72 -15.83 23.34
N GLY A 118 -8.99 -15.87 24.65
CA GLY A 118 -8.56 -16.97 25.52
C GLY A 118 -7.06 -17.26 25.53
N ALA A 119 -6.22 -16.24 25.76
CA ALA A 119 -4.74 -16.33 25.74
C ALA A 119 -4.15 -16.78 24.39
N ALA A 120 -4.89 -16.58 23.30
CA ALA A 120 -4.46 -16.90 21.95
C ALA A 120 -4.92 -15.83 20.95
N TYR A 121 -4.28 -15.82 19.81
CA TYR A 121 -4.65 -15.04 18.64
C TYR A 121 -5.34 -15.92 17.62
N ARG A 122 -6.61 -15.63 17.32
CA ARG A 122 -7.35 -16.25 16.22
C ARG A 122 -7.29 -15.33 15.01
N CYS A 123 -6.61 -15.79 13.96
CA CYS A 123 -6.56 -15.13 12.66
C CYS A 123 -7.69 -15.68 11.79
N ARG A 124 -8.46 -14.81 11.15
CA ARG A 124 -9.47 -15.16 10.13
C ARG A 124 -9.24 -14.31 8.90
N VAL A 125 -9.12 -14.94 7.75
CA VAL A 125 -8.94 -14.26 6.46
C VAL A 125 -10.04 -14.68 5.52
N ARG A 126 -10.80 -13.70 5.03
CA ARG A 126 -11.83 -13.86 4.00
C ARG A 126 -11.35 -13.19 2.71
N ARG A 127 -11.42 -13.90 1.58
CA ARG A 127 -11.01 -13.40 0.26
C ARG A 127 -12.09 -13.67 -0.77
N SER A 128 -12.55 -12.62 -1.43
CA SER A 128 -13.33 -12.74 -2.68
C SER A 128 -12.35 -12.89 -3.83
N LEU A 129 -12.42 -14.03 -4.52
CA LEU A 129 -11.51 -14.43 -5.58
C LEU A 129 -12.23 -14.37 -6.93
N TYR A 130 -11.50 -13.95 -7.96
CA TYR A 130 -11.91 -14.01 -9.35
C TYR A 130 -10.83 -14.70 -10.17
N ASN A 131 -11.20 -15.76 -10.90
CA ASN A 131 -10.29 -16.42 -11.83
C ASN A 131 -10.32 -15.69 -13.19
N ALA A 132 -9.33 -14.82 -13.41
CA ALA A 132 -9.08 -14.13 -14.67
C ALA A 132 -8.18 -14.95 -15.64
N GLY A 133 -7.75 -16.14 -15.22
CA GLY A 133 -6.88 -17.02 -16.00
C GLY A 133 -7.65 -17.89 -16.99
N VAL A 134 -6.90 -18.75 -17.68
CA VAL A 134 -7.43 -19.69 -18.70
C VAL A 134 -7.53 -21.13 -18.18
N GLU A 135 -7.04 -21.39 -16.97
CA GLU A 135 -7.07 -22.71 -16.33
C GLU A 135 -7.89 -22.67 -15.02
N PRO A 136 -8.53 -23.80 -14.64
CA PRO A 136 -9.20 -23.91 -13.34
C PRO A 136 -8.21 -23.85 -12.17
N VAL A 137 -8.58 -23.11 -11.12
CA VAL A 137 -7.82 -23.07 -9.87
C VAL A 137 -8.32 -24.15 -8.93
N THR A 138 -7.47 -25.14 -8.65
CA THR A 138 -7.81 -26.31 -7.82
C THR A 138 -7.30 -26.20 -6.37
N ARG A 139 -6.40 -25.26 -6.09
CA ARG A 139 -5.83 -25.05 -4.76
C ARG A 139 -5.39 -23.60 -4.52
N TYR A 140 -5.35 -23.20 -3.26
CA TYR A 140 -4.93 -21.87 -2.82
C TYR A 140 -3.83 -21.99 -1.74
N LEU A 141 -2.72 -21.27 -1.88
CA LEU A 141 -1.62 -21.31 -0.91
C LEU A 141 -1.88 -20.36 0.26
N VAL A 142 -1.90 -20.90 1.47
CA VAL A 142 -1.87 -20.13 2.72
C VAL A 142 -0.48 -20.25 3.34
N LYS A 143 0.04 -19.12 3.80
CA LYS A 143 1.29 -19.04 4.54
C LYS A 143 1.00 -18.45 5.91
N VAL A 144 1.42 -19.15 6.96
CA VAL A 144 1.37 -18.70 8.34
C VAL A 144 2.79 -18.60 8.83
N ALA A 145 3.19 -17.45 9.36
CA ALA A 145 4.49 -17.25 9.97
C ALA A 145 4.29 -16.46 11.25
N VAL A 146 4.95 -16.92 12.31
CA VAL A 146 4.89 -16.31 13.63
C VAL A 146 6.30 -15.93 14.06
N ASP A 147 6.42 -14.81 14.75
CA ASP A 147 7.69 -14.30 15.22
C ASP A 147 7.43 -13.61 16.56
N ARG A 148 8.01 -14.15 17.63
CA ARG A 148 7.78 -13.66 18.99
C ARG A 148 8.62 -12.42 19.28
N TYR A 149 9.86 -12.42 18.80
CA TYR A 149 10.88 -11.38 18.99
C TYR A 149 11.42 -10.91 17.64
N PRO A 150 10.66 -10.12 16.85
CA PRO A 150 11.09 -9.70 15.51
C PRO A 150 12.39 -8.87 15.51
N ASN A 151 12.77 -8.30 16.66
CA ASN A 151 14.01 -7.55 16.85
C ASN A 151 15.19 -8.41 17.34
N ASP A 152 14.95 -9.67 17.73
CA ASP A 152 15.97 -10.66 18.10
C ASP A 152 15.74 -11.97 17.34
N PRO A 153 16.23 -12.08 16.09
CA PRO A 153 16.07 -13.29 15.29
C PRO A 153 16.64 -14.55 15.96
N ALA A 154 17.73 -14.42 16.74
CA ALA A 154 18.34 -15.56 17.43
C ALA A 154 17.46 -16.02 18.61
N GLY A 155 16.91 -15.08 19.36
CA GLY A 155 15.90 -15.31 20.40
C GLY A 155 14.65 -15.98 19.86
N SER A 156 14.06 -15.44 18.78
CA SER A 156 12.90 -16.05 18.12
C SER A 156 13.18 -17.47 17.64
N ASN A 157 14.35 -17.71 17.04
CA ASN A 157 14.72 -19.05 16.57
C ASN A 157 14.92 -20.04 17.73
N ARG A 158 15.44 -19.63 18.89
CA ARG A 158 15.47 -20.48 20.08
C ARG A 158 14.07 -20.74 20.61
N HIS A 159 13.30 -19.67 20.81
CA HIS A 159 11.97 -19.73 21.39
C HIS A 159 11.05 -20.68 20.62
N HIS A 160 11.01 -20.59 19.29
CA HIS A 160 10.17 -21.45 18.45
C HIS A 160 10.69 -22.88 18.34
N ARG A 161 12.00 -23.12 18.47
CA ARG A 161 12.52 -24.50 18.59
C ARG A 161 12.06 -25.17 19.89
N GLU A 162 12.00 -24.41 20.97
CA GLU A 162 11.52 -24.89 22.28
C GLU A 162 9.99 -24.99 22.34
N HIS A 163 9.29 -24.11 21.62
CA HIS A 163 7.83 -24.00 21.60
C HIS A 163 7.29 -24.00 20.15
N PRO A 164 7.44 -25.11 19.40
CA PRO A 164 7.09 -25.13 17.98
C PRO A 164 5.61 -24.90 17.77
N LEU A 165 5.26 -24.13 16.74
CA LEU A 165 3.89 -24.02 16.24
C LEU A 165 3.45 -25.40 15.71
N THR A 166 2.29 -25.92 16.06
CA THR A 166 1.78 -27.23 15.59
C THR A 166 0.47 -27.08 14.83
N PHE A 167 0.13 -28.02 13.94
CA PHE A 167 -1.18 -27.97 13.26
C PHE A 167 -2.35 -28.24 14.21
N ASP A 168 -2.13 -29.05 15.23
CA ASP A 168 -3.16 -29.39 16.23
C ASP A 168 -3.58 -28.16 17.05
N GLU A 169 -2.61 -27.36 17.53
CA GLU A 169 -2.95 -26.12 18.23
C GLU A 169 -3.53 -25.05 17.30
N MET A 170 -3.20 -25.11 16.00
CA MET A 170 -3.67 -24.13 15.03
C MET A 170 -5.15 -24.24 14.71
N ASP A 171 -5.78 -25.41 14.89
CA ASP A 171 -7.19 -25.64 14.58
C ASP A 171 -7.56 -25.03 13.20
N VAL A 172 -6.83 -25.43 12.16
CA VAL A 172 -6.97 -24.83 10.83
C VAL A 172 -8.31 -25.19 10.22
N GLN A 173 -9.13 -24.17 9.98
CA GLN A 173 -10.45 -24.29 9.37
C GLN A 173 -10.46 -23.52 8.05
N ALA A 174 -11.10 -24.09 7.02
CA ALA A 174 -11.24 -23.43 5.72
C ALA A 174 -12.56 -23.78 5.05
N ARG A 175 -13.13 -22.82 4.31
CA ARG A 175 -14.39 -22.94 3.58
C ARG A 175 -14.39 -22.08 2.32
N ALA A 176 -15.20 -22.47 1.33
CA ALA A 176 -15.44 -21.72 0.10
C ALA A 176 -16.96 -21.52 -0.11
N GLY A 177 -17.36 -20.35 -0.62
CA GLY A 177 -18.75 -19.93 -0.78
C GLY A 177 -19.15 -18.83 0.21
N GLU A 178 -20.43 -18.44 0.18
CA GLU A 178 -20.98 -17.38 1.04
C GLU A 178 -22.24 -17.84 1.78
N GLY A 179 -22.42 -17.32 3.00
CA GLY A 179 -23.57 -17.64 3.84
C GLY A 179 -23.71 -19.14 4.07
N ASP A 180 -24.95 -19.63 3.98
CA ASP A 180 -25.29 -21.04 4.18
C ASP A 180 -24.79 -21.96 3.05
N ALA A 181 -24.36 -21.39 1.92
CA ALA A 181 -23.77 -22.13 0.81
C ALA A 181 -22.26 -22.34 0.96
N ALA A 182 -21.65 -21.92 2.08
CA ALA A 182 -20.23 -22.12 2.32
C ALA A 182 -19.92 -23.61 2.59
N GLU A 183 -19.12 -24.21 1.73
CA GLU A 183 -18.68 -25.60 1.85
C GLU A 183 -17.30 -25.67 2.52
N PRO A 184 -17.03 -26.67 3.40
CA PRO A 184 -15.71 -26.86 3.97
C PRO A 184 -14.68 -27.16 2.87
N MET A 185 -13.45 -26.70 3.04
CA MET A 185 -12.33 -27.03 2.17
C MET A 185 -11.39 -28.01 2.87
N ARG A 186 -11.01 -29.08 2.18
CA ARG A 186 -9.87 -29.89 2.59
C ARG A 186 -8.59 -29.09 2.45
N TRP A 187 -7.59 -29.42 3.24
CA TRP A 187 -6.27 -28.82 3.12
C TRP A 187 -5.17 -29.86 3.26
N ARG A 188 -3.98 -29.52 2.77
CA ARG A 188 -2.78 -30.36 2.88
C ARG A 188 -1.57 -29.53 3.26
N VAL A 189 -0.72 -30.09 4.12
CA VAL A 189 0.57 -29.51 4.48
C VAL A 189 1.47 -29.47 3.26
N LYS A 190 2.09 -28.32 3.02
CA LYS A 190 3.16 -28.14 2.03
C LYS A 190 4.51 -27.95 2.71
N LEU A 191 4.54 -27.18 3.80
CA LEU A 191 5.72 -26.92 4.60
C LEU A 191 5.34 -26.89 6.07
N ASP A 192 6.14 -27.55 6.88
CA ASP A 192 6.04 -27.57 8.33
C ASP A 192 7.39 -27.20 8.96
N ARG A 193 7.47 -26.00 9.55
CA ARG A 193 8.62 -25.52 10.33
C ARG A 193 8.13 -24.90 11.63
N ASP A 194 8.97 -24.94 12.66
CA ASP A 194 8.66 -24.46 14.01
C ASP A 194 7.92 -23.11 14.07
N ALA A 195 8.35 -22.13 13.27
CA ALA A 195 7.76 -20.78 13.22
C ALA A 195 6.96 -20.49 11.93
N ALA A 196 6.87 -21.42 10.99
CA ALA A 196 6.27 -21.16 9.68
C ALA A 196 5.58 -22.40 9.06
N LYS A 197 4.32 -22.23 8.64
CA LYS A 197 3.53 -23.25 7.94
C LYS A 197 3.14 -22.78 6.54
N GLU A 198 3.19 -23.68 5.57
CA GLU A 198 2.52 -23.49 4.28
C GLU A 198 1.48 -24.59 4.07
N ILE A 199 0.26 -24.19 3.70
CA ILE A 199 -0.89 -25.07 3.55
C ILE A 199 -1.52 -24.84 2.18
N TRP A 200 -1.81 -25.92 1.46
CA TRP A 200 -2.70 -25.86 0.31
C TRP A 200 -4.14 -26.04 0.77
N LEU A 201 -4.96 -25.01 0.65
CA LEU A 201 -6.41 -25.17 0.66
C LEU A 201 -6.81 -25.78 -0.68
N LEU A 202 -7.61 -26.83 -0.66
CA LEU A 202 -8.06 -27.51 -1.86
C LEU A 202 -9.49 -27.06 -2.13
N PHE A 203 -9.78 -26.73 -3.39
CA PHE A 203 -11.15 -26.61 -3.88
C PHE A 203 -11.78 -27.99 -4.01
N ALA A 204 -11.87 -28.69 -2.88
CA ALA A 204 -12.34 -30.05 -2.72
C ALA A 204 -12.76 -30.30 -1.27
N ASN A 205 -13.74 -31.17 -1.09
CA ASN A 205 -14.24 -31.61 0.20
C ASN A 205 -14.56 -33.11 0.16
N GLU A 206 -15.37 -33.58 1.10
CA GLU A 206 -15.80 -34.98 1.13
C GLU A 206 -16.73 -35.37 -0.02
N ARG A 207 -17.48 -34.40 -0.56
CA ARG A 207 -18.45 -34.60 -1.63
C ARG A 207 -17.82 -34.60 -3.02
N GLY A 208 -16.64 -34.00 -3.18
CA GLY A 208 -15.92 -33.97 -4.45
C GLY A 208 -14.96 -32.80 -4.59
N GLN A 209 -14.52 -32.54 -5.82
CA GLN A 209 -13.75 -31.35 -6.20
C GLN A 209 -14.70 -30.29 -6.77
N PHE A 210 -14.41 -29.02 -6.50
CA PHE A 210 -15.14 -27.86 -6.99
C PHE A 210 -14.16 -26.75 -7.42
N PRO A 211 -13.30 -27.00 -8.43
CA PRO A 211 -12.32 -26.01 -8.90
C PRO A 211 -12.98 -24.66 -9.20
N LEU A 212 -12.25 -23.57 -9.00
CA LEU A 212 -12.68 -22.25 -9.44
C LEU A 212 -12.32 -22.08 -10.92
N TYR A 213 -13.30 -22.14 -11.81
CA TYR A 213 -13.08 -22.11 -13.26
C TYR A 213 -12.82 -20.70 -13.79
N PRO A 214 -12.21 -20.55 -14.98
CA PRO A 214 -12.07 -19.27 -15.66
C PRO A 214 -13.38 -18.46 -15.70
N GLY A 215 -13.31 -17.19 -15.32
CA GLY A 215 -14.45 -16.28 -15.27
C GLY A 215 -15.31 -16.38 -14.00
N GLU A 216 -15.09 -17.37 -13.14
CA GLU A 216 -15.86 -17.55 -11.92
C GLU A 216 -15.36 -16.71 -10.75
N ARG A 217 -16.25 -16.51 -9.78
CA ARG A 217 -15.97 -15.90 -8.48
C ARG A 217 -16.36 -16.83 -7.36
N THR A 218 -15.60 -16.78 -6.29
CA THR A 218 -15.95 -17.43 -5.03
C THR A 218 -15.33 -16.68 -3.87
N THR A 219 -15.88 -16.85 -2.69
CA THR A 219 -15.25 -16.37 -1.46
C THR A 219 -14.61 -17.54 -0.76
N ILE A 220 -13.32 -17.44 -0.41
CA ILE A 220 -12.70 -18.38 0.52
C ILE A 220 -12.55 -17.72 1.89
N GLU A 221 -12.71 -18.49 2.94
CA GLU A 221 -12.39 -18.08 4.30
C GLU A 221 -11.55 -19.16 4.97
N TYR A 222 -10.46 -18.77 5.61
CA TYR A 222 -9.68 -19.66 6.46
C TYR A 222 -9.36 -18.99 7.79
N ALA A 223 -9.30 -19.81 8.84
CA ALA A 223 -8.98 -19.39 10.18
C ALA A 223 -7.98 -20.34 10.83
N TYR A 224 -7.16 -19.81 11.72
CA TYR A 224 -6.23 -20.56 12.54
C TYR A 224 -5.94 -19.80 13.85
N THR A 225 -5.50 -20.51 14.86
CA THR A 225 -5.22 -20.01 16.21
C THR A 225 -3.74 -20.15 16.53
N VAL A 226 -3.18 -19.23 17.31
CA VAL A 226 -1.81 -19.34 17.83
C VAL A 226 -1.78 -18.81 19.25
N GLY A 227 -1.14 -19.54 20.16
CA GLY A 227 -0.96 -19.09 21.55
C GLY A 227 -0.19 -17.77 21.65
N GLU A 228 -0.56 -16.93 22.62
CA GLU A 228 0.03 -15.59 22.79
C GLU A 228 1.55 -15.60 23.00
N GLN A 229 2.09 -16.67 23.60
CA GLN A 229 3.51 -16.85 23.82
C GLN A 229 4.30 -17.00 22.51
N LYS A 230 3.67 -17.43 21.41
CA LYS A 230 4.31 -17.62 20.09
C LYS A 230 4.12 -16.42 19.15
N TRP A 231 3.12 -15.57 19.40
CA TRP A 231 2.80 -14.43 18.55
C TRP A 231 3.38 -13.13 19.11
N GLY A 232 4.19 -12.41 18.32
CA GLY A 232 4.72 -11.09 18.69
C GLY A 232 3.70 -9.97 18.48
N GLN A 233 4.02 -8.73 18.86
CA GLN A 233 3.07 -7.61 18.77
C GLN A 233 2.97 -7.01 17.34
N TRP A 234 2.70 -7.86 16.35
CA TRP A 234 2.55 -7.47 14.96
C TRP A 234 1.58 -8.39 14.21
N PHE A 235 1.00 -7.86 13.14
CA PHE A 235 0.21 -8.62 12.18
C PHE A 235 0.45 -8.10 10.76
N GLN A 236 0.93 -8.98 9.87
CA GLN A 236 1.35 -8.58 8.53
C GLN A 236 0.58 -9.31 7.43
N ARG A 237 0.19 -8.58 6.39
CA ARG A 237 -0.41 -9.09 5.15
C ARG A 237 0.51 -8.83 3.97
N ALA A 238 1.02 -9.89 3.34
CA ALA A 238 1.80 -9.79 2.11
C ALA A 238 0.88 -9.94 0.88
N VAL A 239 0.94 -8.97 -0.04
CA VAL A 239 0.14 -8.96 -1.26
C VAL A 239 0.89 -9.74 -2.34
N ARG A 240 0.46 -10.98 -2.58
CA ARG A 240 1.13 -11.91 -3.52
C ARG A 240 0.36 -12.19 -4.79
N LEU A 241 -0.90 -11.77 -4.83
CA LEU A 241 -1.79 -11.82 -5.98
C LEU A 241 -2.29 -10.41 -6.25
N PRO A 242 -2.62 -10.07 -7.51
CA PRO A 242 -3.33 -8.83 -7.81
C PRO A 242 -4.54 -8.68 -6.88
N THR A 243 -4.58 -7.60 -6.09
CA THR A 243 -5.60 -7.39 -5.05
C THR A 243 -6.24 -6.03 -5.25
N ARG A 244 -7.59 -5.96 -5.29
CA ARG A 244 -8.30 -4.69 -5.49
C ARG A 244 -8.53 -3.92 -4.20
N SER A 245 -8.78 -4.63 -3.09
CA SER A 245 -8.96 -4.00 -1.78
C SER A 245 -8.45 -4.91 -0.67
N LEU A 246 -7.81 -4.31 0.33
CA LEU A 246 -7.32 -4.99 1.53
C LEU A 246 -7.83 -4.26 2.77
N THR A 247 -8.43 -5.00 3.68
CA THR A 247 -8.80 -4.55 5.02
C THR A 247 -8.09 -5.42 6.06
N VAL A 248 -7.43 -4.78 7.03
CA VAL A 248 -6.80 -5.43 8.18
C VAL A 248 -7.52 -4.98 9.44
N ARG A 249 -7.95 -5.93 10.26
CA ARG A 249 -8.65 -5.70 11.53
C ARG A 249 -7.89 -6.31 12.69
N LEU A 250 -7.71 -5.54 13.77
CA LEU A 250 -7.23 -6.05 15.06
C LEU A 250 -8.36 -5.93 16.08
N ASN A 251 -8.60 -7.00 16.83
CA ASN A 251 -9.72 -7.08 17.77
C ASN A 251 -9.24 -7.55 19.13
N PHE A 252 -9.09 -6.62 20.06
CA PHE A 252 -8.50 -6.83 21.39
C PHE A 252 -9.51 -6.54 22.50
N PRO A 253 -9.37 -7.13 23.70
CA PRO A 253 -10.08 -6.66 24.88
C PRO A 253 -9.79 -5.19 25.15
N GLU A 254 -10.82 -4.37 25.37
CA GLU A 254 -10.67 -2.93 25.62
C GLU A 254 -9.84 -2.66 26.88
N ARG A 255 -10.02 -3.49 27.91
CA ARG A 255 -9.27 -3.43 29.19
C ARG A 255 -7.75 -3.53 29.05
N PHE A 256 -7.23 -4.02 27.92
CA PHE A 256 -5.79 -4.07 27.67
C PHE A 256 -5.23 -2.71 27.23
N GLU A 257 -6.07 -1.70 27.04
CA GLU A 257 -5.70 -0.37 26.55
C GLU A 257 -4.76 -0.45 25.32
N PRO A 258 -5.19 -1.12 24.24
CA PRO A 258 -4.35 -1.29 23.07
C PRO A 258 -4.08 0.04 22.37
N GLN A 259 -2.83 0.22 21.96
CA GLN A 259 -2.39 1.24 21.01
C GLN A 259 -1.88 0.54 19.77
N VAL A 260 -2.35 0.96 18.59
CA VAL A 260 -2.06 0.30 17.32
C VAL A 260 -1.56 1.31 16.31
N TRP A 261 -0.56 0.92 15.51
CA TRP A 261 -0.04 1.69 14.38
C TRP A 261 0.26 0.75 13.21
N GLY A 262 0.52 1.31 12.02
CA GLY A 262 0.75 0.52 10.82
C GLY A 262 1.87 1.04 9.94
N VAL A 263 2.57 0.11 9.30
CA VAL A 263 3.58 0.36 8.28
C VAL A 263 3.29 -0.49 7.02
N GLU A 264 3.52 0.11 5.87
CA GLU A 264 3.63 -0.53 4.56
C GLU A 264 5.12 -0.73 4.24
N VAL A 265 5.52 -1.97 4.04
CA VAL A 265 6.86 -2.38 3.59
C VAL A 265 6.78 -2.80 2.13
N SER A 266 7.40 -2.02 1.25
CA SER A 266 7.57 -2.32 -0.18
C SER A 266 9.04 -2.66 -0.48
N LEU A 267 9.36 -3.01 -1.73
CA LEU A 267 10.74 -3.20 -2.18
C LEU A 267 11.59 -1.92 -2.08
N ALA A 268 10.95 -0.74 -2.03
CA ALA A 268 11.62 0.56 -2.06
C ALA A 268 11.76 1.21 -0.67
N ALA A 269 10.84 0.93 0.26
CA ALA A 269 10.82 1.55 1.59
C ALA A 269 9.83 0.87 2.54
N GLU A 270 10.08 1.06 3.84
CA GLU A 270 9.08 0.95 4.90
C GLU A 270 8.54 2.35 5.21
N VAL A 271 7.22 2.52 5.07
CA VAL A 271 6.52 3.80 5.27
C VAL A 271 5.30 3.57 6.16
N PRO A 272 4.84 4.51 6.98
CA PRO A 272 3.55 4.38 7.66
C PRO A 272 2.43 4.11 6.65
N VAL A 273 1.44 3.33 7.05
CA VAL A 273 0.25 3.14 6.20
C VAL A 273 -0.40 4.49 5.89
N ARG A 274 -0.80 4.69 4.63
CA ARG A 274 -1.23 6.00 4.12
C ARG A 274 -2.61 6.43 4.62
N SER A 275 -3.52 5.48 4.80
CA SER A 275 -4.86 5.71 5.33
C SER A 275 -4.86 5.70 6.87
N PRO A 276 -5.69 6.54 7.53
CA PRO A 276 -5.80 6.51 8.97
C PRO A 276 -6.32 5.15 9.48
N LEU A 277 -5.84 4.74 10.65
CA LEU A 277 -6.36 3.59 11.36
C LEU A 277 -7.60 4.02 12.15
N GLU A 278 -8.75 3.46 11.83
CA GLU A 278 -9.99 3.71 12.56
C GLU A 278 -10.05 2.84 13.83
N ARG A 279 -10.52 3.42 14.92
CA ARG A 279 -10.78 2.70 16.17
C ARG A 279 -12.25 2.83 16.54
N ARG A 280 -12.87 1.71 16.91
CA ARG A 280 -14.19 1.66 17.55
C ARG A 280 -14.15 0.73 18.76
N ASN A 281 -14.95 1.02 19.78
CA ASN A 281 -15.14 0.13 20.92
C ASN A 281 -16.55 -0.44 20.88
N GLU A 282 -16.69 -1.76 21.00
CA GLU A 282 -17.97 -2.46 20.93
C GLU A 282 -17.93 -3.71 21.83
N GLY A 283 -18.89 -3.86 22.74
CA GLY A 283 -18.99 -5.05 23.59
C GLY A 283 -17.75 -5.35 24.45
N GLY A 284 -17.07 -4.32 24.97
CA GLY A 284 -15.83 -4.45 25.75
C GLY A 284 -14.60 -4.85 24.93
N ARG A 285 -14.67 -4.67 23.61
CA ARG A 285 -13.59 -4.93 22.65
C ARG A 285 -13.18 -3.63 21.98
N ALA A 286 -11.88 -3.41 21.83
CA ALA A 286 -11.32 -2.36 20.99
C ALA A 286 -10.98 -2.96 19.63
N ILE A 287 -11.66 -2.47 18.59
CA ILE A 287 -11.52 -2.92 17.21
C ILE A 287 -10.82 -1.82 16.42
N PHE A 288 -9.68 -2.16 15.82
CA PHE A 288 -8.91 -1.30 14.94
C PHE A 288 -9.06 -1.79 13.50
N GLU A 289 -9.32 -0.88 12.58
CA GLU A 289 -9.56 -1.20 11.18
C GLU A 289 -8.75 -0.27 10.29
N TRP A 290 -8.01 -0.87 9.36
CA TRP A 290 -7.27 -0.14 8.34
C TRP A 290 -7.58 -0.76 6.98
N SER A 291 -7.72 0.09 5.96
CA SER A 291 -7.97 -0.34 4.59
C SER A 291 -7.17 0.43 3.56
N THR A 292 -6.93 -0.22 2.43
CA THR A 292 -6.36 0.38 1.23
C THR A 292 -7.01 -0.22 -0.01
N ASP A 293 -7.29 0.64 -0.98
CA ASP A 293 -7.66 0.24 -2.33
C ASP A 293 -6.40 0.12 -3.18
N GLN A 294 -6.40 -0.87 -4.06
CA GLN A 294 -5.32 -1.16 -4.99
C GLN A 294 -3.93 -1.32 -4.33
N PRO A 295 -3.80 -2.17 -3.29
CA PRO A 295 -2.52 -2.38 -2.65
C PRO A 295 -1.45 -2.88 -3.65
N LEU A 296 -0.22 -2.42 -3.48
CA LEU A 296 0.87 -2.72 -4.39
C LEU A 296 1.21 -4.22 -4.35
N LEU A 297 1.37 -4.82 -5.54
CA LEU A 297 1.83 -6.20 -5.64
C LEU A 297 3.23 -6.33 -5.01
N ASN A 298 3.42 -7.39 -4.22
CA ASN A 298 4.60 -7.68 -3.41
C ASN A 298 4.82 -6.77 -2.19
N ALA A 299 3.97 -5.76 -1.95
CA ALA A 299 4.01 -5.01 -0.70
C ALA A 299 3.54 -5.87 0.49
N ARG A 300 3.93 -5.43 1.70
CA ARG A 300 3.54 -6.03 2.97
C ARG A 300 2.98 -4.93 3.85
N TYR A 301 1.78 -5.12 4.37
CA TYR A 301 1.16 -4.18 5.31
C TYR A 301 1.21 -4.80 6.69
N ARG A 302 1.90 -4.16 7.63
CA ARG A 302 2.11 -4.62 8.99
C ARG A 302 1.46 -3.65 9.96
N LEU A 303 0.52 -4.14 10.76
CA LEU A 303 0.04 -3.42 11.94
C LEU A 303 0.79 -3.93 13.17
N GLU A 304 1.12 -3.02 14.09
CA GLU A 304 1.80 -3.30 15.35
C GLU A 304 1.00 -2.72 16.49
N TRP A 305 1.22 -3.24 17.69
CA TRP A 305 0.51 -2.75 18.86
C TRP A 305 1.34 -2.80 20.15
N ARG A 306 0.83 -2.11 21.16
CA ARG A 306 1.23 -2.26 22.57
C ARG A 306 -0.02 -2.27 23.43
N PHE A 307 0.05 -2.96 24.56
CA PHE A 307 -0.97 -2.91 25.60
C PHE A 307 -0.46 -2.10 26.78
N ARG A 308 -1.32 -1.29 27.39
CA ARG A 308 -1.01 -0.49 28.58
C ARG A 308 -1.84 -0.86 29.80
N GLY A 309 -2.95 -1.54 29.55
CA GLY A 309 -3.91 -1.89 30.58
C GLY A 309 -3.49 -3.10 31.41
N PRO A 310 -4.10 -3.25 32.59
CA PRO A 310 -3.87 -4.41 33.45
C PRO A 310 -4.31 -5.72 32.78
N ASP A 311 -3.74 -6.84 33.22
CA ASP A 311 -4.01 -8.20 32.73
C ASP A 311 -3.71 -8.45 31.24
N ALA A 312 -3.07 -7.50 30.57
CA ALA A 312 -2.58 -7.69 29.22
C ALA A 312 -1.43 -8.72 29.19
N PRO A 313 -1.27 -9.46 28.08
CA PRO A 313 -0.14 -10.36 27.91
C PRO A 313 1.16 -9.59 28.07
N ARG A 314 2.10 -10.16 28.82
CA ARG A 314 3.42 -9.56 28.99
C ARG A 314 4.28 -9.86 27.76
N TYR A 315 4.93 -8.82 27.25
CA TYR A 315 5.96 -8.90 26.23
C TYR A 315 7.22 -8.37 26.89
N ASP A 316 8.36 -9.06 26.72
CA ASP A 316 9.64 -8.58 27.23
C ASP A 316 9.93 -7.17 26.66
N GLU A 317 10.71 -6.33 27.35
CA GLU A 317 10.99 -4.92 26.99
C GLU A 317 11.56 -4.69 25.57
N LEU A 318 11.86 -5.76 24.84
CA LEU A 318 12.22 -5.82 23.42
C LEU A 318 11.02 -5.78 22.44
N GLY A 319 9.83 -5.40 22.93
CA GLY A 319 8.63 -5.16 22.10
C GLY A 319 8.88 -4.21 20.91
N PRO A 320 7.94 -4.10 19.94
CA PRO A 320 8.11 -3.20 18.80
C PRO A 320 8.39 -1.79 19.35
N PRO A 321 9.27 -0.98 18.72
CA PRO A 321 9.65 0.36 19.20
C PRO A 321 8.40 1.20 19.49
N GLU A 322 8.53 2.27 20.30
CA GLU A 322 7.40 3.17 20.54
C GLU A 322 6.71 3.53 19.22
N PRO A 323 5.35 3.59 19.19
CA PRO A 323 4.63 3.95 17.99
C PRO A 323 5.29 5.18 17.37
N PRO A 324 5.47 5.26 16.03
CA PRO A 324 5.93 6.47 15.42
C PRO A 324 4.92 7.56 15.82
N THR A 325 5.35 8.45 16.72
CA THR A 325 4.73 9.74 16.96
C THR A 325 4.31 10.29 15.60
N LEU A 326 3.04 10.72 15.45
CA LEU A 326 2.44 11.43 14.31
C LEU A 326 3.44 11.68 13.17
N PRO A 327 3.22 11.15 11.94
CA PRO A 327 4.28 10.99 10.93
C PRO A 327 5.25 12.15 10.99
N ARG A 328 6.47 11.83 11.43
CA ARG A 328 7.60 12.76 11.51
C ARG A 328 7.53 13.65 10.29
N ALA A 329 7.58 14.96 10.49
CA ALA A 329 7.35 15.90 9.40
C ALA A 329 8.33 15.65 8.23
N SER A 330 9.52 15.07 8.48
CA SER A 330 10.44 14.56 7.45
C SER A 330 9.84 13.48 6.54
N HIS A 331 8.94 12.63 7.04
CA HIS A 331 8.22 11.64 6.24
C HIS A 331 7.20 12.30 5.31
N ARG A 332 6.53 13.38 5.75
CA ARG A 332 5.66 14.18 4.87
C ARG A 332 6.46 14.83 3.75
N MET A 333 7.63 15.41 4.08
CA MET A 333 8.53 15.99 3.07
C MET A 333 9.01 14.93 2.07
N ARG A 334 9.42 13.74 2.55
CA ARG A 334 9.80 12.62 1.68
C ARG A 334 8.66 12.20 0.74
N GLY A 335 7.42 12.20 1.23
CA GLY A 335 6.24 11.77 0.49
C GLY A 335 5.95 12.58 -0.79
N ILE A 336 6.38 13.84 -0.85
CA ILE A 336 6.28 14.70 -2.05
C ILE A 336 7.58 14.80 -2.83
N GLY A 337 8.53 13.90 -2.58
CA GLY A 337 9.77 13.82 -3.35
C GLY A 337 10.91 14.69 -2.84
N ILE A 338 10.83 15.23 -1.60
CA ILE A 338 11.97 15.89 -0.98
C ILE A 338 13.00 14.83 -0.57
N VAL A 339 14.18 14.89 -1.19
CA VAL A 339 15.35 14.09 -0.86
C VAL A 339 15.74 14.32 0.59
N GLN A 340 15.88 13.24 1.36
CA GLN A 340 16.17 13.31 2.79
C GLN A 340 17.67 13.19 3.09
N ARG A 341 18.10 13.75 4.23
CA ARG A 341 19.46 13.65 4.77
C ARG A 341 19.91 12.19 4.83
N GLY A 342 21.14 11.95 4.38
CA GLY A 342 21.68 10.61 4.15
C GLY A 342 21.77 10.24 2.67
N SER A 343 21.12 11.00 1.77
CA SER A 343 21.40 10.93 0.34
C SER A 343 22.71 11.64 0.00
N ASP A 344 23.57 10.97 -0.77
CA ASP A 344 24.81 11.55 -1.29
C ASP A 344 24.55 12.78 -2.16
N LEU A 345 23.37 12.87 -2.78
CA LEU A 345 23.00 14.00 -3.62
C LEU A 345 23.01 15.33 -2.86
N LEU A 346 22.63 15.32 -1.58
CA LEU A 346 22.63 16.51 -0.73
C LEU A 346 24.04 16.93 -0.27
N ARG A 347 25.04 16.08 -0.52
CA ARG A 347 26.46 16.32 -0.21
C ARG A 347 27.29 16.66 -1.46
N GLN A 348 26.68 16.59 -2.64
CA GLN A 348 27.34 16.91 -3.90
C GLN A 348 27.13 18.38 -4.25
N ARG A 349 28.20 19.02 -4.74
CA ARG A 349 28.09 20.36 -5.31
C ARG A 349 27.27 20.30 -6.59
N ALA A 350 26.24 21.14 -6.66
CA ALA A 350 25.34 21.22 -7.80
C ALA A 350 26.04 21.78 -9.03
N ARG A 351 25.71 21.24 -10.21
CA ARG A 351 26.28 21.67 -11.49
C ARG A 351 25.68 23.00 -11.93
N HIS A 352 26.52 23.97 -12.28
CA HIS A 352 26.06 25.22 -12.87
C HIS A 352 25.47 25.01 -14.28
N PHE A 353 24.43 25.78 -14.60
CA PHE A 353 23.89 25.89 -15.95
C PHE A 353 24.83 26.70 -16.87
N GLN A 354 24.98 26.27 -18.11
CA GLN A 354 25.62 26.99 -19.20
C GLN A 354 24.59 27.91 -19.88
N LEU A 355 24.31 29.07 -19.28
CA LEU A 355 23.33 30.04 -19.81
C LEU A 355 23.98 30.97 -20.86
N PRO A 356 23.26 31.37 -21.92
CA PRO A 356 21.83 31.11 -22.21
C PRO A 356 21.52 29.73 -22.81
N ARG A 357 22.53 28.93 -23.20
CA ARG A 357 22.34 27.67 -23.93
C ARG A 357 21.41 26.69 -23.21
N GLU A 358 21.51 26.58 -21.89
CA GLU A 358 20.65 25.75 -21.04
C GLU A 358 19.44 26.51 -20.47
N GLY A 359 19.05 27.65 -21.06
CA GLY A 359 17.91 28.47 -20.60
C GLY A 359 16.59 27.71 -20.45
N PRO A 360 16.16 26.91 -21.45
CA PRO A 360 14.95 26.09 -21.34
C PRO A 360 15.01 25.05 -20.20
N ALA A 361 16.17 24.40 -20.01
CA ALA A 361 16.35 23.43 -18.92
C ALA A 361 16.35 24.11 -17.54
N ALA A 362 16.88 25.33 -17.44
CA ALA A 362 16.80 26.15 -16.24
C ALA A 362 15.34 26.55 -15.94
N GLN A 363 14.56 26.94 -16.96
CA GLN A 363 13.13 27.24 -16.81
C GLN A 363 12.34 26.04 -16.31
N GLU A 364 12.52 24.87 -16.92
CA GLU A 364 11.88 23.63 -16.48
C GLU A 364 12.24 23.29 -15.03
N THR A 365 13.51 23.45 -14.65
CA THR A 365 13.97 23.23 -13.27
C THR A 365 13.26 24.18 -12.30
N VAL A 366 13.15 25.46 -12.64
CA VAL A 366 12.45 26.46 -11.82
C VAL A 366 10.96 26.14 -11.73
N THR A 367 10.30 25.73 -12.82
CA THR A 367 8.90 25.31 -12.78
C THR A 367 8.67 24.11 -11.85
N ARG A 368 9.58 23.14 -11.86
CA ARG A 368 9.53 21.99 -10.94
C ARG A 368 9.72 22.41 -9.49
N LEU A 369 10.68 23.30 -9.23
CA LEU A 369 10.90 23.87 -7.90
C LEU A 369 9.66 24.62 -7.39
N LEU A 370 9.06 25.49 -8.20
CA LEU A 370 7.85 26.23 -7.83
C LEU A 370 6.65 25.30 -7.60
N THR A 371 6.50 24.26 -8.42
CA THR A 371 5.46 23.24 -8.24
C THR A 371 5.64 22.50 -6.90
N SER A 372 6.87 22.07 -6.60
CA SER A 372 7.18 21.42 -5.33
C SER A 372 7.01 22.36 -4.14
N LEU A 373 7.34 23.65 -4.29
CA LEU A 373 7.14 24.68 -3.28
C LEU A 373 5.65 24.87 -2.95
N ALA A 374 4.79 24.92 -3.97
CA ALA A 374 3.34 25.00 -3.78
C ALA A 374 2.80 23.75 -3.03
N GLN A 375 3.25 22.55 -3.41
CA GLN A 375 2.89 21.32 -2.70
C GLN A 375 3.35 21.31 -1.24
N LEU A 376 4.52 21.89 -0.95
CA LEU A 376 5.00 22.04 0.42
C LEU A 376 4.09 22.97 1.23
N GLU A 377 3.65 24.07 0.65
CA GLU A 377 2.79 25.08 1.27
C GLU A 377 1.38 24.54 1.57
N ASP A 378 0.88 23.61 0.75
CA ASP A 378 -0.37 22.88 1.00
C ASP A 378 -0.23 21.89 2.18
N LEU A 379 0.99 21.39 2.42
CA LEU A 379 1.29 20.38 3.44
C LEU A 379 1.71 20.96 4.79
N HIS A 380 2.29 22.16 4.80
CA HIS A 380 2.80 22.80 6.00
C HIS A 380 2.76 24.32 5.88
N GLU A 381 2.34 24.97 6.96
CA GLU A 381 2.32 26.42 7.03
C GLU A 381 3.71 26.97 7.42
N PHE A 382 4.34 27.72 6.51
CA PHE A 382 5.68 28.29 6.72
C PHE A 382 5.61 29.77 7.15
N ASN A 383 5.48 30.02 8.45
CA ASN A 383 5.38 31.38 9.00
C ASN A 383 6.69 32.19 8.90
N LYS A 384 7.83 31.54 8.62
CA LYS A 384 9.16 32.18 8.50
C LYS A 384 9.65 32.26 7.05
N GLY A 385 8.81 31.94 6.08
CA GLY A 385 9.21 31.70 4.70
C GLY A 385 9.81 30.31 4.51
N VAL A 386 10.04 29.94 3.26
CA VAL A 386 10.53 28.62 2.86
C VAL A 386 11.41 28.74 1.62
N GLY A 387 12.53 28.01 1.64
CA GLY A 387 13.41 27.84 0.48
C GLY A 387 13.41 26.40 0.00
N LEU A 388 13.73 26.23 -1.27
CA LEU A 388 13.91 24.91 -1.88
C LEU A 388 14.99 24.96 -2.97
N ALA A 389 16.02 24.13 -2.82
CA ALA A 389 17.10 23.94 -3.77
C ALA A 389 16.87 22.70 -4.65
N ALA A 390 17.31 22.76 -5.92
CA ALA A 390 17.16 21.66 -6.88
C ALA A 390 17.67 20.29 -6.39
N PRO A 391 18.82 20.18 -5.67
CA PRO A 391 19.26 18.90 -5.10
C PRO A 391 18.23 18.26 -4.17
N GLN A 392 17.42 19.06 -3.47
CA GLN A 392 16.39 18.57 -2.57
C GLN A 392 15.21 17.94 -3.30
N ILE A 393 15.04 18.16 -4.61
CA ILE A 393 14.04 17.48 -5.46
C ILE A 393 14.67 16.50 -6.45
N GLY A 394 15.90 16.06 -6.18
CA GLY A 394 16.58 15.05 -6.99
C GLY A 394 17.35 15.60 -8.18
N LEU A 395 17.52 16.92 -8.31
CA LEU A 395 18.14 17.57 -9.46
C LEU A 395 19.52 18.15 -9.10
N PRO A 396 20.64 17.60 -9.62
CA PRO A 396 22.00 18.04 -9.26
C PRO A 396 22.44 19.32 -10.00
N VAL A 397 21.58 20.35 -10.05
CA VAL A 397 21.83 21.60 -10.80
C VAL A 397 21.69 22.83 -9.89
N ALA A 398 22.42 23.90 -10.20
CA ALA A 398 22.52 25.09 -9.35
C ALA A 398 21.32 26.02 -9.54
N ALA A 399 20.15 25.62 -9.03
CA ALA A 399 18.93 26.43 -8.98
C ALA A 399 18.25 26.33 -7.62
N ALA A 400 17.74 27.44 -7.12
CA ALA A 400 16.93 27.49 -5.91
C ALA A 400 15.80 28.51 -6.04
N VAL A 401 14.75 28.31 -5.26
CA VAL A 401 13.65 29.26 -5.09
C VAL A 401 13.45 29.57 -3.62
N VAL A 402 13.13 30.81 -3.30
CA VAL A 402 12.87 31.26 -1.92
C VAL A 402 11.58 32.06 -1.88
N ARG A 403 10.64 31.65 -1.04
CA ARG A 403 9.43 32.43 -0.73
C ARG A 403 9.56 33.07 0.64
N ALA A 404 9.33 34.38 0.67
CA ALA A 404 9.24 35.16 1.90
C ALA A 404 7.99 34.76 2.72
N PRO A 405 7.93 35.11 4.02
CA PRO A 405 6.72 34.98 4.81
C PRO A 405 5.51 35.70 4.17
N GLU A 406 5.75 36.86 3.55
CA GLU A 406 4.76 37.67 2.86
C GLU A 406 4.37 37.02 1.51
N ARG A 407 3.30 36.21 1.53
CA ARG A 407 2.88 35.38 0.38
C ARG A 407 2.45 36.15 -0.87
N GLU A 408 2.21 37.46 -0.76
CA GLU A 408 1.87 38.34 -1.90
C GLU A 408 3.10 38.68 -2.77
N VAL A 409 4.31 38.39 -2.29
CA VAL A 409 5.56 38.61 -3.02
C VAL A 409 5.92 37.35 -3.82
N GLU A 410 6.25 37.54 -5.10
CA GLU A 410 6.72 36.47 -5.97
C GLU A 410 8.00 35.81 -5.40
N PRO A 411 8.13 34.47 -5.48
CA PRO A 411 9.33 33.79 -5.04
C PRO A 411 10.59 34.30 -5.76
N VAL A 412 11.65 34.48 -4.99
CA VAL A 412 12.97 34.78 -5.52
C VAL A 412 13.51 33.55 -6.22
N VAL A 413 13.88 33.68 -7.49
CA VAL A 413 14.52 32.63 -8.28
C VAL A 413 16.02 32.91 -8.38
N LEU A 414 16.83 31.91 -8.06
CA LEU A 414 18.29 31.99 -8.08
C LEU A 414 18.86 30.92 -9.01
N LEU A 415 19.54 31.34 -10.08
CA LEU A 415 20.28 30.45 -10.98
C LEU A 415 21.78 30.69 -10.85
N ASN A 416 22.56 29.62 -10.71
CA ASN A 416 24.00 29.68 -10.47
C ASN A 416 24.40 30.68 -9.36
N PRO A 417 23.66 30.78 -8.23
CA PRO A 417 23.92 31.82 -7.24
C PRO A 417 25.27 31.60 -6.54
N ARG A 418 25.92 32.71 -6.19
CA ARG A 418 27.11 32.73 -5.32
C ARG A 418 27.10 33.99 -4.45
N VAL A 419 27.48 33.86 -3.19
CA VAL A 419 27.69 35.02 -2.31
C VAL A 419 28.97 35.73 -2.76
N VAL A 420 28.87 37.03 -3.05
CA VAL A 420 29.99 37.90 -3.47
C VAL A 420 30.34 38.96 -2.43
N GLY A 421 29.48 39.16 -1.43
CA GLY A 421 29.73 40.01 -0.27
C GLY A 421 28.81 39.64 0.89
N GLU A 422 29.25 39.88 2.12
CA GLU A 422 28.46 39.64 3.33
C GLU A 422 28.78 40.69 4.40
N SER A 423 27.82 41.00 5.27
CA SER A 423 28.04 41.90 6.40
C SER A 423 28.86 41.25 7.50
N MET A 424 29.60 42.08 8.26
CA MET A 424 30.23 41.65 9.51
C MET A 424 29.21 41.39 10.64
N GLU A 425 28.08 42.08 10.60
CA GLU A 425 26.97 41.86 11.52
C GLU A 425 26.28 40.53 11.21
N CYS A 426 26.08 39.73 12.26
CA CYS A 426 25.48 38.40 12.17
C CYS A 426 24.46 38.21 13.29
N ASP A 427 23.47 37.35 13.05
CA ASP A 427 22.55 36.84 14.06
C ASP A 427 22.65 35.31 14.18
N GLU A 428 22.09 34.76 15.26
CA GLU A 428 22.04 33.32 15.48
C GLU A 428 20.59 32.91 15.77
N GLN A 429 20.00 32.17 14.85
CA GLN A 429 18.59 31.80 14.88
C GLN A 429 18.42 30.31 14.58
N TYR A 430 17.28 29.76 14.98
CA TYR A 430 16.92 28.38 14.65
C TYR A 430 16.54 28.24 13.17
N GLU A 431 17.21 27.30 12.49
CA GLU A 431 16.91 26.84 11.14
C GLU A 431 16.31 25.43 11.17
N GLY A 432 15.50 25.12 10.16
CA GLY A 432 15.05 23.78 9.83
C GLY A 432 15.33 23.49 8.36
N CYS A 433 15.29 22.22 7.96
CA CYS A 433 15.53 21.82 6.57
C CYS A 433 14.47 20.80 6.13
N LEU A 434 13.92 20.98 4.93
CA LEU A 434 12.93 20.08 4.33
C LEU A 434 13.47 18.64 4.17
N SER A 435 14.77 18.51 3.97
CA SER A 435 15.47 17.21 3.85
C SER A 435 15.67 16.50 5.19
N PHE A 436 15.41 17.13 6.34
CA PHE A 436 15.43 16.48 7.66
C PHE A 436 14.63 17.31 8.66
N PHE A 437 13.33 17.38 8.40
CA PHE A 437 12.45 18.38 8.99
C PHE A 437 12.21 18.25 10.50
N ASP A 438 12.50 17.09 11.08
CA ASP A 438 12.13 16.79 12.48
C ASP A 438 12.96 17.53 13.52
N TYR A 439 14.01 18.24 13.10
CA TYR A 439 14.95 18.90 13.98
C TYR A 439 15.12 20.38 13.62
N ARG A 440 15.49 21.17 14.62
CA ARG A 440 15.96 22.54 14.48
C ARG A 440 17.37 22.66 15.05
N GLY A 441 18.19 23.54 14.48
CA GLY A 441 19.49 23.88 15.05
C GLY A 441 19.74 25.38 14.96
N ARG A 442 20.46 25.93 15.95
CA ARG A 442 20.85 27.34 15.96
C ARG A 442 22.05 27.54 15.02
N VAL A 443 21.91 28.47 14.08
CA VAL A 443 22.90 28.71 13.02
C VAL A 443 23.20 30.19 12.95
N ARG A 444 24.50 30.51 12.94
CA ARG A 444 24.97 31.89 12.76
C ARG A 444 24.96 32.25 11.28
N ARG A 445 24.34 33.37 10.90
CA ARG A 445 24.28 33.89 9.52
C ARG A 445 24.59 35.40 9.49
N PRO A 446 25.20 35.92 8.41
CA PRO A 446 25.27 37.36 8.18
C PRO A 446 23.87 37.96 8.04
N LEU A 447 23.67 39.16 8.59
CA LEU A 447 22.41 39.90 8.45
C LEU A 447 22.18 40.42 7.03
N ARG A 448 23.23 40.56 6.22
CA ARG A 448 23.14 41.00 4.82
C ARG A 448 24.10 40.19 3.96
N VAL A 449 23.62 39.74 2.80
CA VAL A 449 24.41 39.07 1.78
C VAL A 449 24.17 39.70 0.40
N GLU A 450 25.23 39.84 -0.38
CA GLU A 450 25.20 40.21 -1.79
C GLU A 450 25.41 38.96 -2.61
N VAL A 451 24.44 38.61 -3.46
CA VAL A 451 24.46 37.37 -4.23
C VAL A 451 24.48 37.69 -5.71
N GLU A 452 25.53 37.24 -6.39
CA GLU A 452 25.55 37.21 -7.85
C GLU A 452 24.78 35.97 -8.32
N HIS A 453 23.81 36.15 -9.20
CA HIS A 453 23.06 35.07 -9.84
C HIS A 453 22.75 35.41 -11.30
N ALA A 454 22.26 34.44 -12.05
CA ALA A 454 21.99 34.57 -13.48
C ALA A 454 20.48 34.64 -13.79
N ARG A 455 20.14 35.38 -14.84
CA ARG A 455 18.85 35.29 -15.53
C ARG A 455 18.89 34.17 -16.57
N PHE A 456 17.73 33.74 -17.07
CA PHE A 456 17.63 32.68 -18.08
C PHE A 456 18.39 32.98 -19.38
N ASP A 457 18.60 34.26 -19.71
CA ASP A 457 19.39 34.72 -20.86
C ASP A 457 20.91 34.74 -20.60
N GLY A 458 21.36 34.34 -19.40
CA GLY A 458 22.76 34.34 -18.99
C GLY A 458 23.26 35.67 -18.41
N THR A 459 22.44 36.72 -18.40
CA THR A 459 22.78 37.99 -17.76
C THR A 459 23.00 37.78 -16.27
N ARG A 460 24.15 38.23 -15.75
CA ARG A 460 24.46 38.18 -14.32
C ARG A 460 23.98 39.45 -13.64
N VAL A 461 23.36 39.28 -12.49
CA VAL A 461 22.89 40.38 -11.64
C VAL A 461 23.35 40.13 -10.21
N VAL A 462 23.59 41.21 -9.46
CA VAL A 462 23.84 41.13 -8.02
C VAL A 462 22.60 41.62 -7.30
N THR A 463 22.10 40.83 -6.37
CA THR A 463 20.96 41.17 -5.53
C THR A 463 21.37 41.17 -4.07
N VAL A 464 20.99 42.22 -3.35
CA VAL A 464 21.22 42.36 -1.92
C VAL A 464 20.03 41.75 -1.19
N PHE A 465 20.30 40.83 -0.27
CA PHE A 465 19.30 40.26 0.63
C PHE A 465 19.66 40.61 2.06
N GLU A 466 18.64 40.89 2.88
CA GLU A 466 18.79 41.30 4.27
C GLU A 466 17.93 40.43 5.19
N ARG A 467 18.34 40.31 6.45
CA ARG A 467 17.62 39.66 7.55
C ARG A 467 17.10 38.27 7.17
N ALA A 468 15.79 38.06 7.20
CA ALA A 468 15.14 36.78 6.91
C ALA A 468 15.51 36.21 5.53
N LEU A 469 15.48 37.07 4.50
CA LEU A 469 15.82 36.65 3.15
C LEU A 469 17.31 36.33 3.01
N ALA A 470 18.19 37.08 3.67
CA ALA A 470 19.62 36.76 3.70
C ALA A 470 19.87 35.36 4.25
N ARG A 471 19.18 35.00 5.34
CA ARG A 471 19.25 33.66 5.97
C ARG A 471 18.70 32.56 5.06
N LEU A 472 17.50 32.73 4.50
CA LEU A 472 16.89 31.74 3.60
C LEU A 472 17.74 31.53 2.35
N VAL A 473 18.18 32.62 1.69
CA VAL A 473 19.03 32.54 0.49
C VAL A 473 20.36 31.87 0.81
N SER A 474 20.98 32.19 1.94
CA SER A 474 22.23 31.54 2.37
C SER A 474 22.04 30.04 2.63
N HIS A 475 20.90 29.64 3.18
CA HIS A 475 20.55 28.22 3.40
C HIS A 475 20.43 27.48 2.08
N GLU A 476 19.74 28.04 1.09
CA GLU A 476 19.59 27.40 -0.21
C GLU A 476 20.90 27.35 -0.99
N ILE A 477 21.75 28.39 -0.90
CA ILE A 477 23.09 28.37 -1.49
C ILE A 477 23.94 27.24 -0.88
N ASP A 478 23.86 27.01 0.43
CA ASP A 478 24.56 25.88 1.07
C ASP A 478 24.15 24.54 0.46
N HIS A 479 22.85 24.33 0.20
CA HIS A 479 22.37 23.11 -0.45
C HIS A 479 22.97 22.93 -1.85
N LEU A 480 23.15 24.01 -2.62
CA LEU A 480 23.81 23.96 -3.92
C LEU A 480 25.32 23.68 -3.81
N GLU A 481 25.93 23.98 -2.67
CA GLU A 481 27.33 23.65 -2.37
C GLU A 481 27.52 22.25 -1.74
N GLY A 482 26.44 21.50 -1.52
CA GLY A 482 26.48 20.21 -0.83
C GLY A 482 26.66 20.31 0.68
N ARG A 483 26.33 21.48 1.26
CA ARG A 483 26.40 21.77 2.69
C ARG A 483 25.00 21.79 3.28
N LEU A 484 24.88 21.31 4.52
CA LEU A 484 23.66 21.35 5.30
C LEU A 484 23.85 22.34 6.45
N TYR A 485 22.77 22.91 6.98
CA TYR A 485 22.88 23.88 8.09
C TYR A 485 23.58 23.30 9.33
N VAL A 486 23.53 21.98 9.53
CA VAL A 486 24.22 21.28 10.62
C VAL A 486 25.74 21.39 10.52
N ASP A 487 26.28 21.61 9.33
CA ASP A 487 27.71 21.82 9.12
C ASP A 487 28.14 23.25 9.53
N ARG A 488 27.17 24.15 9.76
CA ARG A 488 27.39 25.53 10.25
C ARG A 488 27.04 25.73 11.73
N MET A 489 26.55 24.69 12.40
CA MET A 489 26.28 24.72 13.84
C MET A 489 27.59 24.73 14.63
N ALA A 490 27.57 25.32 15.84
CA ALA A 490 28.70 25.21 16.75
C ALA A 490 28.93 23.72 17.13
N PRO A 491 30.18 23.28 17.37
CA PRO A 491 30.49 21.87 17.64
C PRO A 491 29.75 21.26 18.84
N ASP A 492 29.38 22.08 19.81
CA ASP A 492 28.66 21.74 21.04
C ASP A 492 27.14 21.99 20.96
N ALA A 493 26.65 22.55 19.85
CA ALA A 493 25.23 22.83 19.67
C ALA A 493 24.44 21.54 19.37
N ALA A 494 23.42 21.28 20.17
CA ALA A 494 22.53 20.14 19.97
C ALA A 494 21.40 20.46 18.98
N LEU A 495 21.01 19.45 18.20
CA LEU A 495 19.76 19.49 17.43
C LEU A 495 18.58 19.35 18.38
N VAL A 496 17.62 20.28 18.27
CA VAL A 496 16.39 20.29 19.06
C VAL A 496 15.29 19.59 18.25
N PRO A 497 14.69 18.49 18.74
CA PRO A 497 13.52 17.89 18.11
C PRO A 497 12.36 18.88 18.01
N ILE A 498 11.61 18.86 16.91
CA ILE A 498 10.49 19.79 16.69
C ILE A 498 9.42 19.71 17.78
N ALA A 499 9.25 18.54 18.42
CA ALA A 499 8.31 18.35 19.54
C ALA A 499 8.73 19.06 20.84
N GLN A 500 10.03 19.38 20.99
CA GLN A 500 10.59 20.12 22.12
C GLN A 500 10.85 21.60 21.78
N TYR A 501 10.72 21.96 20.51
CA TYR A 501 10.83 23.34 20.06
C TYR A 501 9.50 24.05 20.29
N GLU A 502 9.29 24.57 21.51
CA GLU A 502 8.06 25.27 21.93
C GLU A 502 7.85 26.67 21.30
N GLN A 503 8.66 27.07 20.32
CA GLN A 503 8.37 28.26 19.52
C GLN A 503 7.45 27.87 18.35
N SER A 504 6.18 27.64 18.68
CA SER A 504 5.09 27.59 17.71
C SER A 504 4.97 28.93 16.99
N GLY A 505 5.64 29.09 15.85
CA GLY A 505 5.28 30.10 14.86
C GLY A 505 5.63 31.57 15.13
N GLN A 506 6.47 31.92 16.10
CA GLN A 506 6.97 33.31 16.20
C GLN A 506 7.98 33.62 15.07
N PRO A 507 7.91 34.77 14.39
CA PRO A 507 8.88 35.21 13.38
C PRO A 507 10.31 35.22 13.96
N TRP A 508 11.33 35.21 13.09
CA TRP A 508 12.67 35.58 13.55
C TRP A 508 12.63 37.04 14.01
N ASP A 509 13.09 37.30 15.24
CA ASP A 509 13.16 38.64 15.81
C ASP A 509 14.46 39.29 15.32
N TYR A 510 14.35 40.39 14.58
CA TYR A 510 15.47 41.05 13.88
C TYR A 510 15.63 42.53 14.24
#